data_AF-A0A957YJT2-F1
#
_entry.id   AF-A0A957YJT2-F1
#
_cell.length_a   1.000
_cell.length_b   1.000
_cell.length_c   1.000
_cell.angle_alpha   90.00
_cell.angle_beta   90.00
_cell.angle_gamma   90.00
#
_symmetry.space_group_name_H-M   'P 1'
#
loop_
_entity.id
_entity.type
_entity.pdbx_description
1 polymer ?
#
loop_
_entity_poly.entity_id
_entity_poly.type
_entity_poly.pdbx_seq_one_letter_code
_entity_poly.pdbx_strand_id
1 'polypeptide(L)' 'MRIPIKPGMFQADISPAALVRETISANQLETLETIQRRVLWLATLIIHHANHVRPNPDDSKIGGHQASSAS' A
#
# COMPACT_ATOMS: atom_id res chain seq x y z
N MET A 1 13.26 -11.93 -59.54
CA MET A 1 11.97 -12.29 -58.91
C MET A 1 12.13 -12.08 -57.41
N ARG A 2 11.58 -10.99 -56.86
CA ARG A 2 11.88 -10.49 -55.50
C ARG A 2 10.55 -10.47 -54.73
N ILE A 3 10.39 -11.35 -53.76
CA ILE A 3 9.18 -11.46 -52.94
C ILE A 3 9.20 -10.33 -51.91
N PRO A 4 8.18 -9.46 -51.82
CA PRO A 4 8.17 -8.38 -50.85
C PRO A 4 7.80 -8.89 -49.45
N ILE A 5 8.59 -8.48 -48.46
CA ILE A 5 8.31 -8.57 -47.03
C ILE A 5 7.08 -7.72 -46.69
N LYS A 6 6.11 -8.29 -45.98
CA LYS A 6 4.91 -7.57 -45.50
C LYS A 6 5.27 -6.89 -44.17
N PRO A 7 5.33 -5.56 -44.08
CA PRO A 7 5.53 -4.88 -42.81
C PRO A 7 4.17 -4.87 -42.10
N GLY A 8 4.07 -5.38 -40.87
CA GLY A 8 2.80 -5.31 -40.15
C GLY A 8 2.61 -6.21 -38.93
N MET A 9 3.56 -7.06 -38.55
CA MET A 9 3.46 -7.85 -37.31
C MET A 9 3.86 -7.05 -36.05
N PHE A 10 3.42 -5.80 -35.94
CA PHE A 10 3.57 -5.00 -34.71
C PHE A 10 2.40 -4.02 -34.56
N GLN A 11 1.17 -4.54 -34.59
CA GLN A 11 0.11 -3.95 -33.79
C GLN A 11 -0.17 -4.96 -32.68
N ALA A 12 0.39 -4.70 -31.50
CA ALA A 12 -0.22 -5.20 -30.29
C ALA A 12 -1.61 -4.54 -30.27
N ASP A 13 -2.66 -5.32 -30.50
CA ASP A 13 -4.03 -4.90 -30.27
C ASP A 13 -4.19 -4.67 -28.77
N ILE A 14 -3.79 -3.48 -28.30
CA ILE A 14 -4.09 -3.02 -26.95
C ILE A 14 -5.57 -2.64 -26.97
N SER A 15 -6.42 -3.66 -26.93
CA SER A 15 -7.86 -3.47 -26.78
C SER A 15 -8.10 -2.70 -25.48
N PRO A 16 -8.85 -1.58 -25.49
CA PRO A 16 -9.15 -0.80 -24.28
C PRO A 16 -9.91 -1.62 -23.23
N ALA A 17 -10.51 -2.74 -23.63
CA ALA A 17 -11.14 -3.74 -22.75
C ALA A 17 -10.13 -4.48 -21.84
N ALA A 18 -8.85 -4.59 -22.22
CA ALA A 18 -7.82 -5.16 -21.36
C ALA A 18 -7.33 -4.17 -20.29
N LEU A 19 -7.64 -2.87 -20.46
CA LEU A 19 -7.39 -1.82 -19.49
C LEU A 19 -8.60 -1.57 -18.59
N VAL A 20 -9.46 -2.58 -18.36
CA VAL A 20 -10.30 -2.62 -17.17
C VAL A 20 -9.34 -2.82 -15.98
N ARG A 21 -8.61 -1.76 -15.64
CA ARG A 21 -8.15 -1.55 -14.28
C ARG A 21 -9.43 -1.60 -13.47
N GLU A 22 -9.58 -2.64 -12.67
CA GLU A 22 -10.69 -2.74 -11.73
C GLU A 22 -10.66 -1.47 -10.87
N THR A 23 -11.58 -0.54 -11.15
CA THR A 23 -11.59 0.76 -10.49
C THR A 23 -12.06 0.52 -9.06
N ILE A 24 -11.23 0.92 -8.08
CA ILE A 24 -11.57 0.80 -6.67
C ILE A 24 -12.93 1.45 -6.42
N SER A 25 -13.88 0.67 -5.93
CA SER A 25 -15.21 1.17 -5.56
C SER A 25 -15.13 2.06 -4.31
N ALA A 26 -16.10 2.96 -4.14
CA ALA A 26 -16.17 3.84 -2.98
C ALA A 26 -16.17 3.06 -1.64
N ASN A 27 -16.86 1.91 -1.60
CA ASN A 27 -16.91 1.04 -0.41
C ASN A 27 -15.54 0.41 -0.08
N GLN A 28 -14.78 0.00 -1.11
CA GLN A 28 -13.41 -0.48 -0.92
C GLN A 28 -12.52 0.64 -0.36
N LEU A 29 -12.67 1.88 -0.84
CA LEU A 29 -11.92 3.02 -0.33
C LEU A 29 -12.26 3.31 1.14
N GLU A 30 -13.55 3.34 1.50
CA GLU A 30 -14.01 3.52 2.88
C GLU A 30 -13.49 2.41 3.82
N THR A 31 -13.45 1.17 3.31
CA THR A 31 -12.87 0.03 4.03
C THR A 31 -11.38 0.24 4.29
N LEU A 32 -10.62 0.64 3.26
CA LEU A 32 -9.19 0.92 3.38
C LEU A 32 -8.91 2.07 4.35
N GLU A 33 -9.67 3.15 4.30
CA GLU A 33 -9.55 4.25 5.28
C GLU A 33 -9.80 3.77 6.71
N THR A 34 -10.79 2.91 6.91
CA THR A 34 -11.09 2.35 8.23
C THR A 34 -9.94 1.48 8.74
N ILE A 35 -9.34 0.67 7.86
CA ILE A 35 -8.17 -0.12 8.19
C ILE A 35 -6.99 0.79 8.53
N GLN A 36 -6.71 1.81 7.72
CA GLN A 36 -5.64 2.78 7.95
C GLN A 36 -5.78 3.45 9.33
N ARG A 37 -6.98 3.93 9.69
CA ARG A 37 -7.25 4.53 11.00
C ARG A 37 -6.94 3.57 12.16
N ARG A 38 -7.32 2.30 12.04
CA ARG A 38 -7.06 1.27 13.06
C ARG A 38 -5.58 0.92 13.18
N VAL A 39 -4.89 0.79 12.06
CA VAL A 39 -3.44 0.51 12.02
C VAL A 39 -2.66 1.66 12.67
N LEU A 40 -3.00 2.90 12.36
CA LEU A 40 -2.38 4.08 12.96
C LEU A 40 -2.58 4.13 14.48
N TRP A 41 -3.81 3.87 14.93
CA TRP A 41 -4.12 3.81 16.36
C TRP A 41 -3.34 2.68 17.06
N LEU A 42 -3.28 1.49 16.46
CA LEU A 42 -2.57 0.35 17.03
C LEU A 42 -1.06 0.61 17.10
N ALA A 43 -0.46 1.19 16.07
CA ALA A 43 0.96 1.54 16.06
C ALA A 43 1.32 2.49 17.22
N THR A 44 0.47 3.50 17.44
CA THR A 44 0.63 4.45 18.56
C THR A 44 0.48 3.74 19.92
N LEU A 45 -0.51 2.85 20.04
CA LEU A 45 -0.78 2.11 21.27
C LEU A 45 0.36 1.16 21.65
N ILE A 46 1.00 0.51 20.68
CA ILE A 46 2.14 -0.38 20.92
C ILE A 46 3.28 0.38 21.62
N ILE A 47 3.61 1.57 21.14
CA ILE A 47 4.67 2.41 21.74
C ILE A 47 4.27 2.87 23.14
N HIS A 48 3.01 3.27 23.33
CA HIS A 48 2.51 3.64 24.65
C HIS A 48 2.62 2.47 25.63
N HIS A 49 2.16 1.28 25.24
CA HIS A 49 2.20 0.09 26.07
C HIS A 49 3.65 -0.30 26.42
N ALA A 50 4.56 -0.23 25.44
CA ALA A 50 5.97 -0.50 25.68
C ALA A 50 6.56 0.47 26.72
N ASN A 51 6.24 1.76 26.65
CA ASN A 51 6.84 2.78 27.52
C ASN A 51 6.17 2.93 28.89
N HIS A 52 4.89 2.59 29.01
CA HIS A 52 4.09 2.94 30.19
C HIS A 52 3.39 1.77 30.89
N VAL A 53 3.23 0.63 30.22
CA VAL A 53 2.47 -0.51 30.76
C VAL A 53 3.38 -1.69 31.08
N ARG A 54 4.41 -1.95 30.25
CA ARG A 54 5.35 -3.06 30.48
C ARG A 54 6.28 -2.78 31.67
N PRO A 55 6.67 -3.79 32.47
CA PRO A 55 7.76 -3.66 33.42
C PRO A 55 9.08 -3.26 32.72
N ASN A 56 9.70 -2.17 33.16
CA ASN A 56 10.88 -1.59 32.52
C ASN A 56 12.02 -1.39 33.55
N PRO A 57 12.70 -2.47 33.98
CA PRO A 57 13.73 -2.40 35.03
C PRO A 57 14.94 -1.54 34.65
N ASP A 58 15.22 -1.42 33.35
CA ASP A 58 16.36 -0.65 32.82
C ASP A 58 15.98 0.80 32.45
N ASP A 59 14.74 1.22 32.72
CA ASP A 59 14.15 2.52 32.36
C ASP A 59 14.34 2.93 30.88
N SER A 60 14.48 1.93 30.00
CA SER A 60 14.71 2.14 28.57
C SER A 60 13.43 2.55 27.85
N LYS A 61 13.47 3.72 27.19
CA LYS A 61 12.37 4.26 26.40
C LYS A 61 12.45 3.78 24.95
N ILE A 62 11.34 3.24 24.45
CA ILE A 62 11.17 2.82 23.05
C ILE A 62 10.62 4.00 22.24
N GLY A 63 11.38 4.45 21.22
CA GLY A 63 11.01 5.54 20.30
C GLY A 63 12.06 5.79 19.21
N GLY A 64 11.67 6.44 18.10
CA GLY A 64 12.52 6.73 16.92
C GLY A 64 11.83 7.70 15.93
N HIS A 65 12.21 7.72 14.64
CA HIS A 65 11.49 8.47 13.59
C HIS A 65 10.10 7.86 13.31
N GLN A 66 9.16 8.03 14.25
CA GLN A 66 7.83 7.41 14.23
C GLN A 66 6.90 7.96 13.14
N ALA A 67 7.21 9.12 12.57
CA ALA A 67 6.39 9.74 11.53
C ALA A 67 6.31 8.90 10.24
N SER A 68 7.38 8.18 9.90
CA SER A 68 7.47 7.42 8.64
C SER A 68 6.73 6.07 8.67
N SER A 69 6.36 5.55 9.83
CA SER A 69 5.52 4.33 9.92
C SER A 69 4.01 4.63 9.99
N ALA A 70 3.65 5.91 10.14
CA ALA A 70 2.28 6.40 10.18
C ALA A 70 1.77 6.91 8.81
N SER A 71 2.61 6.86 7.78
CA SER A 71 2.35 7.39 6.43
C SER A 71 2.12 6.30 5.41
#